data_AF-A0A397SEM7-F1
#
_entry.id   AF-A0A397SEM7-F1
#
_cell.length_a   1.000
_cell.length_b   1.000
_cell.length_c   1.000
_cell.angle_alpha   90.00
_cell.angle_beta   90.00
_cell.angle_gamma   90.00
#
_symmetry.space_group_name_H-M   'P 1'
#
loop_
_entity.id
_entity.type
_entity.pdbx_description
1 polymer ?
#
loop_
_entity_poly.entity_id
_entity_poly.type
_entity_poly.pdbx_seq_one_letter_code
_entity_poly.pdbx_strand_id
1 'polypeptide(L)'
;MQVEATSEGSRQNSEENPTLEKLKNKQAWIRRMRLKFSVRPEFEITQNILHPDGSLNQDYFRPSKGSIPQIQRKWTDKERVLLIKGIEKYGVGHYKEISDEFLPDWSAQDLRVKTMRLIGRQNLQLYKEWKGDENAIKMEYEKNKNIGLKTGMWKAGTLVYDDNGVVLKMIQEMSGDNRKRRRNGQEEEEEIEID
;
A
#
# COMPACT_ATOMS: atom_id res chain seq x y z
N MET A 1 11.51 86.94 29.25
CA MET A 1 10.33 86.07 29.07
C MET A 1 10.11 85.93 27.57
N GLN A 2 10.59 84.93 26.84
CA GLN A 2 10.39 83.46 27.01
C GLN A 2 8.90 83.16 27.24
N VAL A 3 8.19 82.37 26.44
CA VAL A 3 8.58 81.06 25.87
C VAL A 3 7.85 80.73 24.57
N GLU A 4 8.53 79.91 23.77
CA GLU A 4 8.23 79.41 22.43
C GLU A 4 7.09 78.37 22.41
N ALA A 5 6.37 78.31 21.28
CA ALA A 5 5.42 77.25 20.98
C ALA A 5 6.13 76.10 20.26
N THR A 6 6.25 74.94 20.91
CA THR A 6 6.69 73.69 20.29
C THR A 6 5.49 72.84 19.89
N SER A 7 5.40 72.58 18.58
CA SER A 7 4.56 71.57 17.96
C SER A 7 5.23 70.20 18.12
N GLU A 8 4.65 69.33 18.96
CA GLU A 8 5.07 67.93 19.03
C GLU A 8 4.17 67.08 18.12
N GLY A 9 4.72 66.72 16.96
CA GLY A 9 4.15 65.73 16.07
C GLY A 9 4.28 64.33 16.66
N SER A 10 3.15 63.72 17.02
CA SER A 10 3.04 62.30 17.35
C SER A 10 3.20 61.43 16.09
N ARG A 11 4.45 61.19 15.68
CA ARG A 11 4.81 60.05 14.82
C ARG A 11 4.87 58.80 15.70
N GLN A 12 3.77 58.07 15.82
CA GLN A 12 3.82 56.72 16.34
C GLN A 12 4.22 55.77 15.20
N ASN A 13 5.52 55.45 15.17
CA ASN A 13 6.08 54.32 14.43
C ASN A 13 5.46 53.03 14.97
N SER A 14 4.67 52.34 14.15
CA SER A 14 4.29 50.94 14.39
C SER A 14 5.47 50.05 14.01
N GLU A 15 6.23 49.58 15.01
CA GLU A 15 7.24 48.54 14.82
C GLU A 15 6.54 47.25 14.36
N GLU A 16 6.61 46.96 13.06
CA GLU A 16 6.09 45.73 12.48
C GLU A 16 6.92 44.53 12.96
N ASN A 17 6.23 43.57 13.59
CA ASN A 17 6.84 42.38 14.15
C ASN A 17 7.45 41.53 13.01
N PRO A 18 8.79 41.33 12.95
CA PRO A 18 9.47 40.73 11.79
C PRO A 18 9.05 39.28 11.50
N THR A 19 8.43 38.62 12.48
CA THR A 19 7.86 37.28 12.33
C THR A 19 6.57 37.29 11.50
N LEU A 20 5.73 38.31 11.69
CA LEU A 20 4.47 38.47 10.96
C LEU A 20 4.72 38.78 9.49
N GLU A 21 5.74 39.58 9.20
CA GLU A 21 6.10 39.94 7.83
C GLU A 21 6.68 38.74 7.05
N LYS A 22 7.51 37.92 7.69
CA LYS A 22 7.97 36.64 7.10
C LYS A 22 6.81 35.71 6.76
N LEU A 23 5.80 35.62 7.63
CA LEU A 23 4.58 34.84 7.39
C LEU A 23 3.77 35.39 6.21
N LYS A 24 3.57 36.70 6.13
CA LYS A 24 2.91 37.37 5.00
C LYS A 24 3.64 37.09 3.68
N ASN A 25 4.97 37.22 3.67
CA ASN A 25 5.80 36.98 2.49
C ASN A 25 5.72 35.52 2.04
N LYS A 26 5.77 34.57 2.97
CA LYS A 26 5.57 33.14 2.67
C LYS A 26 4.18 32.88 2.08
N GLN A 27 3.12 33.46 2.65
CA GLN A 27 1.75 33.29 2.13
C GLN A 27 1.60 33.88 0.72
N ALA A 28 2.17 35.07 0.47
CA ALA A 28 2.17 35.68 -0.85
C ALA A 28 2.92 34.80 -1.88
N TRP A 29 4.07 34.24 -1.49
CA TRP A 29 4.82 33.30 -2.32
C TRP A 29 4.01 32.03 -2.63
N ILE A 30 3.35 31.43 -1.63
CA ILE A 30 2.50 30.25 -1.81
C ILE A 30 1.36 30.53 -2.79
N ARG A 31 0.64 31.66 -2.64
CA ARG A 31 -0.46 32.04 -3.55
C ARG A 31 0.04 32.18 -4.98
N ARG A 32 1.19 32.84 -5.18
CA ARG A 32 1.83 32.97 -6.50
C ARG A 32 2.17 31.62 -7.12
N MET A 33 2.73 30.69 -6.33
CA MET A 33 3.06 29.36 -6.81
C MET A 33 1.82 28.56 -7.21
N ARG A 34 0.74 28.63 -6.42
CA ARG A 34 -0.53 27.99 -6.76
C ARG A 34 -1.11 28.51 -8.07
N LEU A 35 -1.19 29.82 -8.24
CA LEU A 35 -1.68 30.44 -9.47
C LEU A 35 -0.87 29.99 -10.71
N LYS A 36 0.45 29.80 -10.56
CA LYS A 36 1.32 29.40 -11.66
C LYS A 36 1.22 27.91 -12.02
N PHE A 37 0.96 27.03 -11.05
CA PHE A 37 1.15 25.58 -11.23
C PHE A 37 -0.09 24.72 -11.00
N SER A 38 -1.13 25.22 -10.34
CA SER A 38 -2.33 24.45 -10.02
C SER A 38 -3.43 24.56 -11.06
N VAL A 39 -3.50 25.66 -11.82
CA VAL A 39 -4.50 25.89 -12.86
C VAL A 39 -3.87 25.67 -14.23
N ARG A 40 -4.47 24.77 -15.02
CA ARG A 40 -4.00 24.36 -16.34
C ARG A 40 -5.08 24.68 -17.38
N PRO A 41 -4.83 25.59 -18.34
CA PRO A 41 -5.82 25.95 -19.37
C PRO A 41 -6.34 24.73 -20.14
N GLU A 42 -5.51 23.70 -20.32
CA GLU A 42 -5.87 22.46 -21.00
C GLU A 42 -6.83 21.56 -20.21
N PHE A 43 -7.01 21.79 -18.91
CA PHE A 43 -7.90 21.02 -18.04
C PHE A 43 -8.88 21.94 -17.31
N GLU A 44 -10.07 22.12 -17.88
CA GLU A 44 -11.11 23.02 -17.34
C GLU A 44 -11.47 22.73 -15.88
N ILE A 45 -11.45 21.45 -15.47
CA ILE A 45 -11.70 21.04 -14.07
C ILE A 45 -10.75 21.70 -13.07
N THR A 46 -9.53 22.04 -13.50
CA THR A 46 -8.50 22.64 -12.63
C THR A 46 -8.75 24.13 -12.33
N GLN A 47 -9.59 24.80 -13.10
CA GLN A 47 -9.96 26.21 -12.89
C GLN A 47 -10.65 26.41 -11.53
N ASN A 48 -11.33 25.38 -11.03
CA ASN A 48 -12.09 25.44 -9.79
C ASN A 48 -11.26 25.12 -8.52
N ILE A 49 -9.97 24.78 -8.66
CA ILE A 49 -9.07 24.42 -7.55
C ILE A 49 -8.74 25.64 -6.67
N LEU A 50 -8.64 26.82 -7.27
CA LEU A 50 -8.23 28.05 -6.62
C LEU A 50 -9.29 29.13 -6.79
N HIS A 51 -9.36 30.05 -5.83
CA HIS A 51 -9.99 31.35 -6.03
C HIS A 51 -9.06 32.29 -6.80
N PRO A 52 -9.58 33.39 -7.39
CA PRO A 52 -8.77 34.35 -8.15
C PRO A 52 -7.60 34.97 -7.38
N ASP A 53 -7.65 35.00 -6.04
CA ASP A 53 -6.59 35.51 -5.17
C ASP A 53 -5.46 34.48 -4.89
N GLY A 54 -5.56 33.28 -5.45
CA GLY A 54 -4.63 32.17 -5.24
C GLY A 54 -4.84 31.39 -3.93
N SER A 55 -5.93 31.66 -3.20
CA SER A 55 -6.37 30.81 -2.09
C SER A 55 -7.02 29.52 -2.61
N LEU A 56 -6.97 28.45 -1.79
CA LEU A 56 -7.54 27.15 -2.15
C LEU A 56 -9.06 27.17 -1.99
N ASN A 57 -9.76 26.70 -3.01
CA ASN A 57 -11.18 26.41 -2.90
C ASN A 57 -11.37 25.11 -2.11
N GLN A 58 -11.67 25.21 -0.82
CA GLN A 58 -11.81 24.03 0.05
C GLN A 58 -12.97 23.13 -0.36
N ASP A 59 -14.02 23.68 -0.96
CA ASP A 59 -15.19 22.92 -1.40
C ASP A 59 -14.87 22.05 -2.62
N TYR A 60 -13.87 22.42 -3.43
CA TYR A 60 -13.38 21.58 -4.53
C TYR A 60 -12.84 20.23 -4.05
N PHE A 61 -12.20 20.20 -2.87
CA PHE A 61 -11.59 18.99 -2.30
C PHE A 61 -12.54 18.19 -1.40
N ARG A 62 -13.74 18.71 -1.16
CA ARG A 62 -14.76 17.99 -0.40
C ARG A 62 -15.48 17.01 -1.32
N PRO A 63 -15.87 15.83 -0.81
CA PRO A 63 -16.79 14.96 -1.52
C PRO A 63 -18.05 15.75 -1.90
N SER A 64 -18.58 15.52 -3.11
CA SER A 64 -19.78 16.19 -3.59
C SER A 64 -20.92 16.08 -2.56
N LYS A 65 -21.69 17.15 -2.35
CA LYS A 65 -22.85 17.13 -1.45
C LYS A 65 -23.82 16.04 -1.93
N GLY A 66 -23.96 14.98 -1.16
CA GLY A 66 -24.76 13.79 -1.52
C GLY A 66 -23.94 12.59 -2.01
N SER A 67 -22.61 12.67 -2.04
CA SER A 67 -21.78 11.47 -2.24
C SER A 67 -22.04 10.52 -1.08
N ILE A 68 -22.65 9.39 -1.38
CA ILE A 68 -22.83 8.30 -0.41
C ILE A 68 -21.41 7.86 -0.03
N PRO A 69 -21.05 7.88 1.27
CA PRO A 69 -19.78 7.32 1.71
C PRO A 69 -19.71 5.89 1.17
N GLN A 70 -18.75 5.62 0.28
CA GLN A 70 -18.47 4.26 -0.15
C GLN A 70 -18.14 3.49 1.13
N ILE A 71 -19.06 2.61 1.56
CA ILE A 71 -18.83 1.73 2.70
C ILE A 71 -17.63 0.87 2.29
N GLN A 72 -16.44 1.23 2.77
CA GLN A 72 -15.24 0.46 2.48
C GLN A 72 -15.44 -0.92 3.10
N ARG A 73 -15.64 -1.91 2.23
CA ARG A 73 -15.80 -3.30 2.64
C ARG A 73 -14.55 -3.71 3.42
N LYS A 74 -14.76 -4.19 4.65
CA LYS A 74 -13.67 -4.62 5.52
C LYS A 74 -13.34 -6.07 5.22
N TRP A 75 -12.06 -6.39 5.17
CA TRP A 75 -11.59 -7.77 5.08
C TRP A 75 -11.58 -8.37 6.48
N THR A 76 -12.35 -9.42 6.72
CA THR A 76 -12.48 -10.11 8.01
C THR A 76 -12.01 -11.55 7.92
N ASP A 77 -12.07 -12.26 9.05
CA ASP A 77 -11.70 -13.68 9.12
C ASP A 77 -12.62 -14.57 8.29
N LYS A 78 -13.88 -14.15 8.08
CA LYS A 78 -14.82 -14.88 7.22
C LYS A 78 -14.33 -14.92 5.77
N GLU A 79 -13.96 -13.76 5.22
CA GLU A 79 -13.41 -13.70 3.86
C GLU A 79 -12.06 -14.42 3.76
N ARG A 80 -11.24 -14.36 4.81
CA ARG A 80 -9.98 -15.11 4.87
C ARG A 80 -10.22 -16.62 4.75
N VAL A 81 -11.16 -17.19 5.51
CA VAL A 81 -11.48 -18.63 5.45
C VAL A 81 -12.03 -19.01 4.07
N LEU A 82 -12.89 -18.17 3.48
CA LEU A 82 -13.42 -18.40 2.12
C LEU A 82 -12.33 -18.35 1.05
N LEU A 83 -11.36 -17.45 1.17
CA LEU A 83 -10.21 -17.41 0.28
C LEU A 83 -9.36 -18.67 0.38
N ILE A 84 -9.13 -19.18 1.60
CA ILE A 84 -8.40 -20.44 1.82
C ILE A 84 -9.13 -21.60 1.12
N LYS A 85 -10.45 -21.73 1.32
CA LYS A 85 -11.28 -22.74 0.63
C LYS A 85 -11.20 -22.62 -0.88
N GLY A 86 -11.23 -21.40 -1.41
CA GLY A 86 -11.07 -21.15 -2.83
C GLY A 86 -9.70 -21.59 -3.37
N ILE A 87 -8.63 -21.30 -2.65
CA ILE A 87 -7.26 -21.73 -3.00
C ILE A 87 -7.13 -23.26 -2.93
N GLU A 88 -7.73 -23.89 -1.93
CA GLU A 88 -7.74 -25.35 -1.79
C GLU A 88 -8.48 -26.01 -2.97
N LYS A 89 -9.63 -25.46 -3.38
CA LYS A 89 -10.45 -25.99 -4.47
C LYS A 89 -9.85 -25.73 -5.85
N TYR A 90 -9.54 -24.47 -6.17
CA TYR A 90 -9.15 -24.04 -7.50
C TYR A 90 -7.64 -23.89 -7.66
N GLY A 91 -6.95 -23.40 -6.63
CA GLY A 91 -5.52 -23.09 -6.67
C GLY A 91 -5.22 -21.62 -6.88
N VAL A 92 -3.97 -21.24 -6.63
CA VAL A 92 -3.48 -19.87 -6.79
C VAL A 92 -3.39 -19.52 -8.29
N GLY A 93 -4.04 -18.43 -8.68
CA GLY A 93 -4.14 -17.97 -10.07
C GLY A 93 -5.56 -17.94 -10.61
N HIS A 94 -6.45 -18.77 -10.06
CA HIS A 94 -7.88 -18.90 -10.45
C HIS A 94 -8.78 -17.97 -9.64
N TYR A 95 -8.41 -16.70 -9.59
CA TYR A 95 -9.11 -15.72 -8.74
C TYR A 95 -10.49 -15.35 -9.24
N LYS A 96 -10.76 -15.56 -10.53
CA LYS A 96 -12.09 -15.30 -11.09
C LYS A 96 -13.08 -16.35 -10.56
N GLU A 97 -12.69 -17.61 -10.62
CA GLU A 97 -13.45 -18.76 -10.12
C GLU A 97 -13.69 -18.65 -8.60
N ILE A 98 -12.64 -18.25 -7.85
CA ILE A 98 -12.75 -18.04 -6.40
C ILE A 98 -13.70 -16.86 -6.09
N SER A 99 -13.63 -15.78 -6.87
CA SER A 99 -14.55 -14.65 -6.74
C SER A 99 -15.98 -15.11 -7.01
N ASP A 100 -16.24 -15.72 -8.16
CA ASP A 100 -17.58 -16.11 -8.60
C ASP A 100 -18.28 -17.06 -7.59
N GLU A 101 -17.55 -18.00 -6.96
CA GLU A 101 -18.13 -18.95 -6.02
C GLU A 101 -18.12 -18.50 -4.55
N PHE A 102 -16.98 -18.00 -4.06
CA PHE A 102 -16.78 -17.81 -2.61
C PHE A 102 -16.81 -16.34 -2.20
N LEU A 103 -16.37 -15.43 -3.07
CA LEU A 103 -16.14 -14.02 -2.75
C LEU A 103 -16.60 -13.11 -3.90
N PRO A 104 -17.90 -13.14 -4.29
CA PRO A 104 -18.41 -12.44 -5.50
C PRO A 104 -18.30 -10.92 -5.38
N ASP A 105 -18.15 -10.48 -4.15
CA ASP A 105 -18.02 -9.11 -3.70
C ASP A 105 -16.59 -8.55 -3.77
N TRP A 106 -15.61 -9.39 -4.13
CA TRP A 106 -14.20 -9.04 -4.21
C TRP A 106 -13.67 -9.27 -5.61
N SER A 107 -12.96 -8.29 -6.16
CA SER A 107 -12.37 -8.44 -7.49
C SER A 107 -11.25 -9.49 -7.48
N ALA A 108 -11.01 -10.13 -8.62
CA ALA A 108 -9.90 -11.06 -8.79
C ALA A 108 -8.54 -10.44 -8.40
N GLN A 109 -8.35 -9.14 -8.65
CA GLN A 109 -7.15 -8.42 -8.27
C GLN A 109 -7.04 -8.23 -6.75
N ASP A 110 -8.14 -7.92 -6.07
CA ASP A 110 -8.15 -7.84 -4.60
C ASP A 110 -7.76 -9.19 -4.01
N LEU A 111 -8.38 -10.28 -4.48
CA LEU A 111 -8.08 -11.63 -4.03
C LEU A 111 -6.62 -11.99 -4.24
N ARG A 112 -6.03 -11.63 -5.38
CA ARG A 112 -4.59 -11.78 -5.64
C ARG A 112 -3.74 -11.09 -4.56
N VAL A 113 -4.04 -9.83 -4.23
CA VAL A 113 -3.32 -9.08 -3.18
C VAL A 113 -3.52 -9.71 -1.80
N LYS A 114 -4.72 -10.21 -1.50
CA LYS A 114 -4.99 -10.93 -0.25
C LYS A 114 -4.22 -12.23 -0.17
N THR A 115 -4.12 -12.99 -1.26
CA THR A 115 -3.31 -14.20 -1.35
C THR A 115 -1.82 -13.91 -1.16
N MET A 116 -1.29 -12.80 -1.71
CA MET A 116 0.11 -12.40 -1.47
C MET A 116 0.40 -12.25 0.03
N ARG A 117 -0.50 -11.61 0.78
CA ARG A 117 -0.37 -11.43 2.23
C ARG A 117 -0.59 -12.74 2.99
N LEU A 118 -1.51 -13.57 2.52
CA LEU A 118 -1.84 -14.85 3.12
C LEU A 118 -0.67 -15.85 3.05
N ILE A 119 0.00 -15.92 1.90
CA ILE A 119 1.17 -16.80 1.66
C ILE A 119 2.48 -16.10 2.05
N GLY A 120 2.47 -14.79 2.30
CA GLY A 120 3.65 -14.03 2.68
C GLY A 120 4.62 -13.80 1.53
N ARG A 121 4.14 -13.69 0.28
CA ARG A 121 4.99 -13.46 -0.90
C ARG A 121 4.31 -12.58 -1.93
N GLN A 122 5.04 -11.58 -2.44
CA GLN A 122 4.51 -10.64 -3.43
C GLN A 122 4.37 -11.29 -4.82
N ASN A 123 5.40 -12.01 -5.27
CA ASN A 123 5.34 -12.71 -6.56
C ASN A 123 4.80 -14.13 -6.39
N LEU A 124 3.57 -14.36 -6.89
CA LEU A 124 2.86 -15.63 -6.83
C LEU A 124 3.09 -16.53 -8.06
N GLN A 125 3.98 -16.18 -8.99
CA GLN A 125 4.20 -16.95 -10.23
C GLN A 125 4.65 -18.39 -9.96
N LEU A 126 5.43 -18.63 -8.89
CA LEU A 126 5.82 -19.98 -8.49
C LEU A 126 4.70 -20.80 -7.82
N TYR A 127 3.59 -20.14 -7.48
CA TYR A 127 2.40 -20.79 -6.92
C TYR A 127 1.30 -20.96 -7.98
N LYS A 128 1.56 -20.71 -9.27
CA LYS A 128 0.52 -20.92 -10.29
C LYS A 128 -0.02 -22.35 -10.20
N GLU A 129 -1.35 -22.50 -10.13
CA GLU A 129 -2.07 -23.77 -9.94
C GLU A 129 -1.87 -24.45 -8.57
N TRP A 130 -1.03 -23.89 -7.69
CA TRP A 130 -0.76 -24.50 -6.39
C TRP A 130 -1.99 -24.45 -5.50
N LYS A 131 -2.31 -25.59 -4.89
CA LYS A 131 -3.40 -25.77 -3.93
C LYS A 131 -2.81 -26.10 -2.57
N GLY A 132 -3.43 -25.57 -1.52
CA GLY A 132 -3.03 -25.86 -0.15
C GLY A 132 -4.13 -25.47 0.83
N ASP A 133 -4.25 -26.28 1.87
CA ASP A 133 -5.11 -26.02 3.02
C ASP A 133 -4.51 -24.93 3.92
N GLU A 134 -5.18 -24.63 5.04
CA GLU A 134 -4.71 -23.61 5.98
C GLU A 134 -3.31 -23.92 6.53
N ASN A 135 -2.99 -25.20 6.77
CA ASN A 135 -1.70 -25.62 7.29
C ASN A 135 -0.59 -25.42 6.26
N ALA A 136 -0.81 -25.84 5.01
CA ALA A 136 0.14 -25.65 3.92
C ALA A 136 0.41 -24.16 3.66
N ILE A 137 -0.64 -23.33 3.67
CA ILE A 137 -0.53 -21.88 3.54
C ILE A 137 0.31 -21.30 4.68
N LYS A 138 0.08 -21.73 5.93
CA LYS A 138 0.83 -21.27 7.10
C LYS A 138 2.31 -21.68 7.01
N MET A 139 2.60 -22.90 6.56
CA MET A 139 3.98 -23.35 6.35
C MET A 139 4.69 -22.52 5.28
N GLU A 140 4.03 -22.22 4.16
CA GLU A 140 4.58 -21.36 3.12
C GLU A 140 4.78 -19.92 3.61
N TYR A 141 3.86 -19.39 4.41
CA TYR A 141 4.03 -18.08 5.05
C TYR A 141 5.28 -18.02 5.93
N GLU A 142 5.46 -18.98 6.84
CA GLU A 142 6.64 -19.00 7.72
C GLU A 142 7.93 -19.23 6.95
N LYS A 143 7.92 -20.09 5.92
CA LYS A 143 9.06 -20.28 5.01
C LYS A 143 9.44 -18.98 4.32
N ASN A 144 8.48 -18.29 3.70
CA ASN A 144 8.72 -17.03 2.99
C ASN A 144 9.18 -15.92 3.95
N LYS A 145 8.59 -15.85 5.14
CA LYS A 145 9.00 -14.93 6.20
C LYS A 145 10.44 -15.17 6.64
N ASN A 146 10.84 -16.41 6.85
CA ASN A 146 12.20 -16.75 7.23
C ASN A 146 13.23 -16.36 6.17
N ILE A 147 12.93 -16.58 4.89
CA ILE A 147 13.79 -16.12 3.78
C ILE A 147 13.88 -14.59 3.78
N GLY A 148 12.73 -13.92 3.91
CA GLY A 148 12.66 -12.45 3.91
C GLY A 148 13.42 -11.82 5.06
N LEU A 149 13.36 -12.40 6.26
CA LEU A 149 14.12 -11.92 7.42
C LEU A 149 15.63 -12.15 7.26
N LYS A 150 16.05 -13.31 6.73
CA LYS A 150 17.46 -13.61 6.48
C LYS A 150 18.10 -12.71 5.40
N THR A 151 17.33 -12.36 4.38
CA THR A 151 17.80 -11.56 3.23
C THR A 151 17.51 -10.07 3.35
N GLY A 152 16.79 -9.65 4.40
CA GLY A 152 16.29 -8.27 4.54
C GLY A 152 15.18 -7.89 3.54
N MET A 153 14.60 -8.87 2.84
CA MET A 153 13.57 -8.66 1.80
C MET A 153 12.14 -8.92 2.28
N TRP A 154 11.91 -8.95 3.60
CA TRP A 154 10.56 -8.93 4.17
C TRP A 154 10.01 -7.50 4.22
N LYS A 155 9.10 -7.18 3.30
CA LYS A 155 8.51 -5.84 3.17
C LYS A 155 6.99 -5.92 3.19
N ALA A 156 6.37 -5.09 4.04
CA ALA A 156 4.91 -5.00 4.18
C ALA A 156 4.21 -6.36 4.39
N GLY A 157 4.84 -7.28 5.12
CA GLY A 157 4.29 -8.61 5.41
C GLY A 157 4.43 -9.62 4.25
N THR A 158 5.32 -9.37 3.30
CA THR A 158 5.58 -10.28 2.17
C THR A 158 7.06 -10.34 1.80
N LEU A 159 7.50 -11.49 1.29
CA LEU A 159 8.79 -11.67 0.64
C LEU A 159 8.78 -11.02 -0.75
N VAL A 160 9.77 -10.16 -1.00
CA VAL A 160 10.02 -9.46 -2.26
C VAL A 160 11.35 -9.95 -2.86
N TYR A 161 11.51 -9.89 -4.18
CA TYR A 161 12.80 -10.20 -4.80
C TYR A 161 13.82 -9.10 -4.57
N ASP A 162 15.08 -9.50 -4.47
CA ASP A 162 16.24 -8.62 -4.53
C ASP A 162 16.79 -8.53 -5.97
N ASP A 163 17.47 -7.43 -6.26
CA ASP A 163 18.07 -7.21 -7.58
C ASP A 163 19.24 -8.16 -7.87
N ASN A 164 19.84 -8.76 -6.84
CA ASN A 164 20.98 -9.66 -6.94
C ASN A 164 20.58 -11.14 -7.08
N GLY A 165 19.27 -11.46 -7.06
CA GLY A 165 18.75 -12.82 -7.21
C GLY A 165 18.99 -13.77 -6.02
N VAL A 166 19.45 -13.27 -4.87
CA VAL A 166 19.74 -14.08 -3.67
C VAL A 166 18.48 -14.76 -3.14
N VAL A 167 17.35 -14.05 -3.12
CA VAL A 167 16.04 -14.56 -2.70
C VAL A 167 15.61 -15.71 -3.60
N LEU A 168 15.75 -15.57 -4.93
CA LEU A 168 15.37 -16.62 -5.86
C LEU A 168 16.20 -17.89 -5.63
N LYS A 169 17.51 -17.74 -5.41
CA LYS A 169 18.41 -18.86 -5.11
C LYS A 169 18.01 -19.58 -3.83
N MET A 170 17.77 -18.86 -2.73
CA MET A 170 17.30 -19.47 -1.46
C MET A 170 15.96 -20.20 -1.62
N ILE A 171 15.04 -19.65 -2.41
CA ILE A 171 13.76 -20.30 -2.70
C ILE A 171 13.97 -21.61 -3.44
N GLN A 172 14.86 -21.63 -4.43
CA GLN A 172 15.18 -22.83 -5.21
C GLN A 172 15.89 -23.90 -4.36
N GLU A 173 16.85 -23.50 -3.53
CA GLU A 173 17.56 -24.41 -2.60
C GLU A 173 16.57 -25.08 -1.64
N MET A 174 15.70 -24.32 -0.98
CA MET A 174 14.72 -24.88 -0.06
C MET A 174 13.64 -25.73 -0.75
N SER A 175 13.30 -25.43 -2.00
CA SER A 175 12.30 -26.19 -2.75
C SER A 175 12.90 -27.47 -3.37
N GLY A 176 14.19 -27.45 -3.73
CA GLY A 176 14.95 -28.60 -4.19
C GLY A 176 15.25 -29.61 -3.07
N ASP A 177 15.52 -29.13 -1.86
CA ASP A 177 15.79 -29.98 -0.70
C ASP A 177 14.56 -30.80 -0.29
N ASN A 178 13.35 -30.23 -0.42
CA ASN A 178 12.10 -30.96 -0.18
C ASN A 178 11.83 -32.10 -1.19
N ARG A 179 12.31 -31.99 -2.45
CA ARG A 179 12.20 -33.09 -3.42
C ARG A 179 13.17 -34.22 -3.12
N LYS A 180 14.39 -33.90 -2.64
CA LYS A 180 15.37 -34.91 -2.22
C LYS A 180 14.93 -35.66 -0.97
N ARG A 181 14.39 -34.96 0.04
CA ARG A 181 13.88 -35.59 1.27
C ARG A 181 12.69 -36.52 1.02
N ARG A 182 11.75 -36.15 0.14
CA ARG A 182 10.64 -37.04 -0.26
C ARG A 182 11.11 -38.30 -0.98
N ARG A 183 12.21 -38.21 -1.74
CA ARG A 183 12.78 -39.36 -2.46
C ARG A 183 13.50 -40.32 -1.51
N ASN A 184 14.29 -39.79 -0.57
CA ASN A 184 14.97 -40.61 0.43
C ASN A 184 14.01 -41.23 1.47
N GLY A 185 12.87 -40.59 1.77
CA GLY A 185 11.88 -41.12 2.70
C GLY A 185 10.93 -42.18 2.12
N GLN A 186 10.90 -42.35 0.79
CA GLN A 186 10.14 -43.44 0.14
C GLN A 186 10.97 -44.72 -0.03
N GLU A 187 12.31 -44.63 0.01
CA GLU A 187 13.20 -45.78 -0.10
C GLU A 187 13.33 -46.57 1.22
N GLU A 188 12.96 -45.99 2.38
CA GLU A 188 13.03 -46.68 3.68
C GLU A 188 11.76 -47.49 4.05
N GLU A 189 10.62 -47.29 3.37
CA GLU A 189 9.37 -48.02 3.67
C GLU A 189 9.14 -49.27 2.80
N GLU A 190 9.96 -49.53 1.78
CA GLU A 190 9.82 -50.73 0.91
C GLU A 190 10.68 -51.94 1.33
N GLU A 191 11.50 -51.84 2.38
CA GLU A 191 12.44 -52.91 2.81
C GLU A 191 12.06 -53.62 4.12
N ILE A 192 10.77 -53.80 4.46
CA ILE A 192 10.37 -54.75 5.51
C ILE A 192 9.05 -55.45 5.15
N GLU A 193 9.09 -56.41 4.24
CA GLU A 193 8.24 -57.61 4.28
C GLU A 193 8.82 -58.66 3.32
N ILE A 194 9.58 -59.61 3.87
CA ILE A 194 9.88 -60.88 3.22
C ILE A 194 9.45 -61.96 4.22
N ASP A 195 8.52 -62.80 3.76
CA ASP A 195 7.91 -63.95 4.46
C ASP A 195 8.88 -64.85 5.25
#